data_AF-W1F959-F1
#
_entry.id   AF-W1F959-F1
#
_cell.length_a   1.000
_cell.length_b   1.000
_cell.length_c   1.000
_cell.angle_alpha   90.00
_cell.angle_beta   90.00
_cell.angle_gamma   90.00
#
_symmetry.space_group_name_H-M   'P 1'
#
loop_
_entity.id
_entity.type
_entity.pdbx_description
1 polymer ?
#
loop_
_entity_poly.entity_id
_entity_poly.type
_entity_poly.pdbx_seq_one_letter_code
_entity_poly.pdbx_strand_id
1 'polypeptide(L)' 'MEEIEKNDFNLNISRYVSTAEPEEEINLTAVHAELVSLDNQIKSATQKHNEFLKELGLPLLP' A
#
# COMPACT_ATOMS: atom_id res chain seq x y z
N MET A 1 18.03 -29.08 -25.54
CA MET A 1 19.49 -29.33 -25.66
C MET A 1 20.23 -28.15 -26.27
N GLU A 2 19.70 -27.51 -27.32
CA GLU A 2 20.35 -26.38 -28.02
C GLU A 2 20.80 -25.21 -27.11
N GLU A 3 19.99 -24.86 -26.11
CA GLU A 3 20.30 -23.76 -25.18
C GLU A 3 21.53 -24.06 -24.27
N ILE A 4 21.86 -25.34 -24.05
CA ILE A 4 22.97 -25.78 -23.19
C ILE A 4 24.27 -25.85 -23.98
N GLU A 5 24.21 -26.36 -25.22
CA GLU A 5 25.36 -26.37 -26.14
C GLU A 5 25.77 -24.95 -26.53
N LYS A 6 24.81 -24.04 -26.75
CA LYS A 6 25.09 -22.63 -27.07
C LYS A 6 25.79 -21.88 -25.93
N ASN A 7 25.59 -22.34 -24.69
CA ASN A 7 26.23 -21.79 -23.49
C ASN A 7 27.44 -22.63 -23.03
N ASP A 8 28.02 -23.43 -23.91
CA ASP A 8 29.27 -24.18 -23.69
C ASP A 8 29.22 -25.15 -22.49
N PHE A 9 28.03 -25.75 -22.26
CA PHE A 9 27.73 -26.59 -21.10
C PHE A 9 27.91 -25.88 -19.74
N ASN A 10 28.05 -24.55 -19.74
CA ASN A 10 28.10 -23.74 -18.54
C ASN A 10 26.68 -23.58 -17.98
N LEU A 11 26.40 -24.31 -16.91
CA LEU A 11 25.10 -24.30 -16.22
C LEU A 11 24.88 -23.05 -15.35
N ASN A 12 25.85 -22.11 -15.29
CA ASN A 12 25.66 -20.78 -14.70
C ASN A 12 24.90 -19.86 -15.67
N ILE A 13 23.71 -20.28 -16.06
CA ILE A 13 22.77 -19.42 -16.77
C ILE A 13 21.99 -18.63 -15.73
N SER A 14 21.97 -17.30 -15.88
CA SER A 14 21.31 -16.31 -15.01
C SER A 14 19.78 -16.42 -15.00
N ARG A 15 19.22 -17.63 -14.95
CA ARG A 15 17.78 -17.93 -15.01
C ARG A 15 16.97 -17.38 -13.84
N TYR A 16 17.65 -16.88 -12.80
CA TYR A 16 17.04 -16.40 -11.55
C TYR A 16 17.47 -14.99 -11.18
N VAL A 17 18.19 -14.28 -12.07
CA VAL A 17 18.48 -12.86 -11.83
C VAL A 17 17.32 -12.06 -12.40
N SER A 18 16.51 -11.49 -11.51
CA SER A 18 15.45 -10.58 -11.92
C SER A 18 16.07 -9.42 -12.71
N THR A 19 15.64 -9.24 -13.96
CA THR A 19 15.97 -8.07 -14.77
C THR A 19 14.94 -6.95 -14.59
N ALA A 20 14.01 -7.09 -13.64
CA ALA A 20 13.04 -6.06 -13.35
C ALA A 20 13.74 -4.82 -12.80
N GLU A 21 13.31 -3.65 -13.26
CA GLU A 21 13.77 -2.39 -12.67
C GLU A 21 13.31 -2.31 -11.21
N PRO A 22 14.14 -1.77 -10.31
CA PRO A 22 13.74 -1.58 -8.92
C PRO A 22 12.54 -0.63 -8.85
N GLU A 23 11.50 -1.03 -8.13
CA GLU A 23 10.36 -0.17 -7.84
C GLU A 23 10.79 1.03 -6.98
N GLU A 24 10.04 2.12 -7.07
CA GLU A 24 10.26 3.28 -6.22
C GLU A 24 10.10 2.89 -4.74
N GLU A 25 11.04 3.33 -3.91
CA GLU A 25 10.98 3.09 -2.47
C GLU A 25 9.81 3.84 -1.84
N ILE A 26 8.92 3.10 -1.18
CA ILE A 26 7.81 3.68 -0.44
C ILE A 26 8.30 4.14 0.93
N ASN A 27 8.11 5.42 1.23
CA ASN A 27 8.32 5.94 2.57
C ASN A 27 7.18 5.51 3.50
N LEU A 28 7.35 4.37 4.16
CA LEU A 28 6.36 3.80 5.08
C LEU A 28 6.02 4.74 6.24
N THR A 29 6.96 5.56 6.71
CA THR A 29 6.73 6.52 7.79
C THR A 29 5.79 7.64 7.34
N ALA A 30 5.98 8.15 6.12
CA ALA A 30 5.09 9.16 5.54
C ALA A 30 3.68 8.62 5.34
N VAL A 31 3.55 7.43 4.74
CA VAL A 31 2.25 6.76 4.54
C VAL A 31 1.56 6.52 5.88
N HIS A 32 2.28 6.07 6.90
CA HIS A 32 1.71 5.86 8.22
C HIS A 32 1.19 7.17 8.83
N ALA A 33 1.95 8.27 8.72
CA ALA A 33 1.53 9.57 9.21
C ALA A 33 0.27 10.08 8.49
N GLU A 34 0.17 9.87 7.18
CA GLU A 34 -1.02 10.20 6.39
C GLU A 34 -2.25 9.41 6.85
N LEU A 35 -2.11 8.10 7.08
CA LEU A 35 -3.18 7.24 7.58
C LEU A 35 -3.68 7.70 8.96
N VAL A 36 -2.77 8.03 9.87
CA VAL A 36 -3.12 8.55 11.20
C VAL A 36 -3.83 9.90 11.11
N SER A 37 -3.37 10.78 10.22
CA SER A 37 -4.02 12.07 9.97
C SER A 37 -5.45 11.88 9.45
N LEU A 38 -5.63 10.97 8.50
CA LEU A 38 -6.93 10.67 7.92
C LEU A 38 -7.91 10.10 8.95
N ASP A 39 -7.45 9.17 9.79
CA ASP A 39 -8.26 8.59 10.87
C ASP A 39 -8.78 9.66 11.84
N ASN A 40 -7.92 10.62 12.22
CA ASN A 40 -8.32 11.75 13.06
C ASN A 40 -9.36 12.65 12.38
N GLN A 41 -9.20 12.91 11.08
CA GLN A 41 -10.16 13.70 10.31
C GLN A 41 -11.52 13.01 10.22
N ILE A 42 -11.53 11.69 9.98
CA ILE A 42 -12.75 10.88 9.97
C ILE A 42 -13.46 10.99 11.32
N LYS A 43 -12.75 10.76 12.42
CA LYS A 43 -13.31 10.85 13.78
C LYS A 43 -13.93 12.22 14.06
N SER A 44 -13.22 13.29 13.72
CA SER A 44 -13.73 14.66 13.93
C SER A 44 -14.97 14.94 13.07
N ALA A 45 -14.96 14.53 11.80
CA ALA A 45 -16.11 14.69 10.90
C ALA A 45 -17.32 13.88 11.39
N THR A 46 -17.11 12.64 11.83
CA THR A 46 -18.17 11.78 12.39
C THR A 46 -18.76 12.39 13.66
N GLN A 47 -17.93 12.91 14.56
CA GLN A 47 -18.41 13.60 15.76
C GLN A 47 -19.29 14.80 15.42
N LYS A 48 -18.82 15.68 14.52
CA LYS A 48 -19.59 16.83 14.07
C LYS A 48 -20.89 16.42 13.37
N HIS A 49 -20.87 15.35 12.59
CA HIS A 49 -22.09 14.83 11.96
C HIS A 49 -23.10 14.32 13.01
N ASN A 50 -22.60 13.62 14.03
CA ASN A 50 -23.43 13.12 15.13
C ASN A 50 -24.05 14.24 15.99
N GLU A 51 -23.41 15.41 16.09
CA GLU A 51 -24.03 16.60 16.69
C GLU A 51 -25.33 16.97 15.96
N PHE A 52 -25.29 17.04 14.62
CA PHE A 52 -26.50 17.32 13.82
C PHE A 52 -27.53 16.19 13.90
N LEU A 53 -27.11 14.93 13.85
CA LEU A 53 -28.04 13.80 13.96
C LEU A 53 -28.76 13.80 15.32
N LYS A 54 -28.06 14.15 16.40
CA LYS A 54 -28.65 14.28 17.73
C LYS A 54 -29.70 15.39 17.79
N GLU A 55 -29.45 16.54 17.16
CA GLU A 55 -30.44 17.63 17.04
C GLU A 55 -31.68 17.20 16.25
N LEU A 56 -31.50 16.35 15.25
CA LEU A 56 -32.59 15.80 14.43
C LEU A 56 -33.30 14.59 15.06
N GLY A 57 -32.82 14.08 16.21
CA GLY A 57 -33.35 12.88 16.86
C GLY A 57 -33.11 11.58 16.07
N LEU A 58 -32.06 11.55 15.24
CA LEU A 58 -31.71 10.41 14.38
C LEU A 58 -30.64 9.51 15.04
N PRO A 59 -30.54 8.24 14.64
CA PRO A 59 -29.50 7.33 15.12
C PRO A 59 -28.10 7.83 14.77
N LEU A 60 -27.16 7.68 15.69
CA LEU A 60 -25.77 8.13 15.52
C LEU A 60 -24.95 7.16 14.64
N LEU A 61 -23.96 7.73 13.96
CA LEU A 61 -22.91 6.97 13.27
C LEU A 61 -21.90 6.40 14.27
N PRO A 62 -21.29 5.23 13.95
CA PRO A 62 -20.31 4.55 14.80
C PRO A 62 -19.03 5.36 15.04
#